data_AF-A0A1Y4FSN5-F1
#
_entry.id   AF-A0A1Y4FSN5-F1
#
_cell.length_a   1.000
_cell.length_b   1.000
_cell.length_c   1.000
_cell.angle_alpha   90.00
_cell.angle_beta   90.00
_cell.angle_gamma   90.00
#
_symmetry.space_group_name_H-M   'P 1'
#
loop_
_entity.id
_entity.type
_entity.pdbx_description
1 polymer ?
#
loop_
_entity_poly.entity_id
_entity_poly.type
_entity_poly.pdbx_seq_one_letter_code
_entity_poly.pdbx_strand_id
1 'polypeptide(L)'
;MKIQIEKEKLQAAYKNACGCVKDAFEKLFGEDVLETAKPTLDDYKTIKSYEDACDVLGLSPILSENRNKALCAQFPDHYDFRQNMPKHIIALMKLEIISRALWGKSFEPEPDAEGNKIYWYPWFALYTKDEVDRMSDEERKSLCGALFGGNAYNGAYAGFGYLRANYRSSFSYAHIVFRLCQETEEKAAYFGRQFIELWAEYLAYGFKVTEHLK
;
A
#
# COMPACT_ATOMS: atom_id res chain seq x y z
N MET A 1 -25.29 -22.04 -28.54
CA MET A 1 -24.87 -21.91 -27.12
C MET A 1 -24.36 -20.48 -26.92
N LYS A 2 -24.78 -19.77 -25.88
CA LYS A 2 -24.29 -18.43 -25.53
C LYS A 2 -23.60 -18.50 -24.18
N ILE A 3 -22.41 -17.92 -24.07
CA ILE A 3 -21.65 -17.81 -22.82
C ILE A 3 -21.82 -16.37 -22.33
N GLN A 4 -22.22 -16.18 -21.06
CA GLN A 4 -22.32 -14.89 -20.40
C GLN A 4 -21.25 -14.80 -19.31
N ILE A 5 -20.49 -13.72 -19.30
CA ILE A 5 -19.42 -13.46 -18.33
C ILE A 5 -19.58 -12.03 -17.82
N GLU A 6 -19.42 -11.83 -16.50
CA GLU A 6 -19.39 -10.50 -15.88
C GLU A 6 -18.11 -9.76 -16.29
N LYS A 7 -18.26 -8.49 -16.69
CA LYS A 7 -17.15 -7.67 -17.18
C LYS A 7 -16.05 -7.53 -16.13
N GLU A 8 -16.40 -7.36 -14.86
CA GLU A 8 -15.44 -7.22 -13.76
C GLU A 8 -14.60 -8.49 -13.58
N LYS A 9 -15.21 -9.67 -13.69
CA LYS A 9 -14.49 -10.96 -13.58
C LYS A 9 -13.56 -11.18 -14.76
N LEU A 10 -14.00 -10.79 -15.97
CA LEU A 10 -13.18 -10.86 -17.18
C LEU A 10 -11.94 -9.96 -17.06
N GLN A 11 -12.13 -8.71 -16.62
CA GLN A 11 -11.04 -7.74 -16.44
C GLN A 11 -10.04 -8.16 -15.35
N ALA A 12 -10.53 -8.72 -14.24
CA ALA A 12 -9.67 -9.25 -13.18
C ALA A 12 -8.82 -10.45 -13.65
N ALA A 13 -9.43 -11.37 -14.41
CA ALA A 13 -8.71 -12.50 -15.01
C ALA A 13 -7.64 -12.03 -16.01
N TYR A 14 -7.95 -11.01 -16.83
CA TYR A 14 -6.99 -10.41 -17.74
C TYR A 14 -5.81 -9.73 -17.02
N LYS A 15 -6.04 -9.00 -15.92
CA LYS A 15 -4.96 -8.35 -15.15
C LYS A 15 -3.93 -9.35 -14.62
N ASN A 16 -4.39 -10.52 -14.19
CA ASN A 16 -3.56 -11.60 -13.60
C ASN A 16 -3.00 -12.60 -14.62
N ALA A 17 -3.31 -12.43 -15.91
CA ALA A 17 -2.87 -13.32 -16.97
C ALA A 17 -1.38 -13.13 -17.32
N CYS A 18 -0.70 -14.22 -17.70
CA CYS A 18 0.62 -14.14 -18.32
C CYS A 18 0.52 -13.64 -19.77
N GLY A 19 1.64 -13.21 -20.36
CA GLY A 19 1.66 -12.51 -21.66
C GLY A 19 0.91 -13.23 -22.79
N CYS A 20 1.14 -14.54 -22.98
CA CYS A 20 0.45 -15.30 -24.02
C CYS A 20 -1.07 -15.44 -23.78
N VAL A 21 -1.52 -15.35 -22.53
CA VAL A 21 -2.94 -15.38 -22.17
C VAL A 21 -3.56 -13.99 -22.38
N LYS A 22 -2.82 -12.90 -22.15
CA LYS A 22 -3.29 -11.53 -22.48
C LYS A 22 -3.57 -11.36 -23.97
N ASP A 23 -2.66 -11.81 -24.83
CA ASP A 23 -2.85 -11.77 -26.29
C ASP A 23 -4.12 -12.52 -26.73
N ALA A 24 -4.43 -13.63 -26.05
CA ALA A 24 -5.62 -14.42 -26.33
C ALA A 24 -6.90 -13.69 -25.87
N PHE A 25 -6.87 -13.03 -24.72
CA PHE A 25 -7.99 -12.23 -24.22
C PHE A 25 -8.27 -11.03 -25.13
N GLU A 26 -7.24 -10.29 -25.54
CA GLU A 26 -7.38 -9.15 -26.46
C GLU A 26 -8.03 -9.55 -27.78
N LYS A 27 -7.63 -10.69 -28.35
CA LYS A 27 -8.24 -11.23 -29.58
C LYS A 27 -9.68 -11.68 -29.40
N LEU A 28 -10.05 -12.17 -28.21
CA LEU A 28 -11.38 -12.72 -27.94
C LEU A 28 -12.41 -11.66 -27.56
N PHE A 29 -11.98 -10.62 -26.83
CA PHE A 29 -12.89 -9.66 -26.20
C PHE A 29 -12.70 -8.22 -26.67
N GLY A 30 -11.60 -7.90 -27.37
CA GLY A 30 -11.25 -6.52 -27.73
C GLY A 30 -10.58 -5.77 -26.56
N GLU A 31 -9.66 -4.86 -26.89
CA GLU A 31 -8.96 -4.04 -25.89
C GLU A 31 -9.93 -3.15 -25.09
N ASP A 32 -11.00 -2.66 -25.72
CA ASP A 32 -12.01 -1.76 -25.16
C ASP A 32 -12.90 -2.43 -24.09
N VAL A 33 -13.13 -3.73 -24.20
CA VAL A 33 -13.85 -4.50 -23.17
C VAL A 33 -12.95 -4.80 -21.98
N LEU A 34 -11.65 -4.93 -22.23
CA LEU A 34 -10.62 -5.24 -21.24
C LEU A 34 -10.02 -3.98 -20.58
N GLU A 35 -10.20 -2.80 -21.20
CA GLU A 35 -9.79 -1.52 -20.64
C GLU A 35 -10.49 -1.29 -19.30
N THR A 36 -9.70 -1.41 -18.25
CA THR A 36 -10.03 -0.87 -16.95
C THR A 36 -9.79 0.63 -17.02
N ALA A 37 -10.62 1.43 -16.31
CA ALA A 37 -10.39 2.86 -16.23
C ALA A 37 -8.92 3.12 -15.85
N LYS A 38 -8.20 3.88 -16.69
CA LYS A 38 -6.79 4.18 -16.44
C LYS A 38 -6.66 4.86 -15.08
N PRO A 39 -5.63 4.51 -14.29
CA PRO A 39 -5.43 5.16 -13.01
C PRO A 39 -5.20 6.67 -13.23
N THR A 40 -5.66 7.49 -12.28
CA THR A 40 -5.55 8.94 -12.34
C THR A 40 -5.30 9.52 -10.95
N LEU A 41 -4.60 10.65 -10.90
CA LEU A 41 -4.42 11.44 -9.68
C LEU A 41 -5.69 12.19 -9.23
N ASP A 42 -6.72 12.25 -10.08
CA ASP A 42 -8.00 12.90 -9.75
C ASP A 42 -8.92 12.03 -8.89
N ASP A 43 -8.79 10.70 -8.98
CA ASP A 43 -9.54 9.75 -8.17
C ASP A 43 -8.61 8.66 -7.63
N TYR A 44 -8.28 8.78 -6.35
CA TYR A 44 -7.39 7.87 -5.64
C TYR A 44 -7.87 6.41 -5.64
N LYS A 45 -9.19 6.16 -5.82
CA LYS A 45 -9.75 4.79 -5.87
C LYS A 45 -9.40 4.04 -7.15
N THR A 46 -8.92 4.75 -8.17
CA THR A 46 -8.43 4.16 -9.42
C THR A 46 -7.03 3.56 -9.25
N ILE A 47 -6.28 3.97 -8.23
CA ILE A 47 -4.92 3.49 -7.93
C ILE A 47 -5.01 2.24 -7.07
N LYS A 48 -5.00 1.06 -7.70
CA LYS A 48 -5.24 -0.23 -7.02
C LYS A 48 -3.98 -1.05 -6.79
N SER A 49 -2.86 -0.65 -7.37
CA SER A 49 -1.57 -1.35 -7.30
C SER A 49 -0.39 -0.39 -7.27
N TYR A 50 0.78 -0.91 -6.92
CA TYR A 50 2.03 -0.15 -6.95
C TYR A 50 2.37 0.34 -8.37
N GLU A 51 2.09 -0.48 -9.37
CA GLU A 51 2.28 -0.19 -10.77
C GLU A 51 1.36 0.95 -11.22
N ASP A 52 0.08 0.93 -10.81
CA ASP A 52 -0.85 2.04 -11.07
C ASP A 52 -0.29 3.37 -10.50
N ALA A 53 0.28 3.33 -9.29
CA ALA A 53 0.90 4.50 -8.66
C ALA A 53 2.16 4.99 -9.42
N CYS A 54 2.97 4.07 -9.94
CA CYS A 54 4.12 4.42 -10.77
C CYS A 54 3.67 5.09 -12.08
N ASP A 55 2.65 4.54 -12.72
CA ASP A 55 2.14 5.03 -14.01
C ASP A 55 1.60 6.46 -13.90
N VAL A 56 0.76 6.75 -12.89
CA VAL A 56 0.21 8.09 -12.70
C VAL A 56 1.23 9.14 -12.27
N LEU A 57 2.35 8.71 -11.68
CA LEU A 57 3.46 9.57 -11.29
C LEU A 57 4.58 9.64 -12.35
N GLY A 58 4.49 8.86 -13.43
CA GLY A 58 5.54 8.76 -14.45
C GLY A 58 6.85 8.16 -13.94
N LEU A 59 6.78 7.29 -12.92
CA LEU A 59 7.95 6.65 -12.29
C LEU A 59 8.19 5.25 -12.86
N SER A 60 9.45 4.81 -12.81
CA SER A 60 9.77 3.41 -13.10
C SER A 60 9.67 2.56 -11.83
N PRO A 61 9.14 1.33 -11.91
CA PRO A 61 9.12 0.40 -10.78
C PRO A 61 10.51 0.15 -10.17
N ILE A 62 10.61 0.26 -8.84
CA ILE A 62 11.85 0.19 -8.04
C ILE A 62 12.66 -1.07 -8.35
N LEU A 63 11.97 -2.20 -8.48
CA LEU A 63 12.55 -3.49 -8.87
C LEU A 63 11.94 -3.90 -10.21
N SER A 64 12.64 -3.56 -11.29
CA SER A 64 12.31 -4.00 -12.63
C SER A 64 13.30 -5.08 -13.09
N GLU A 65 12.81 -6.09 -13.82
CA GLU A 65 13.67 -7.02 -14.56
C GLU A 65 14.53 -6.27 -15.58
N ASN A 66 14.05 -5.11 -16.05
CA ASN A 66 14.84 -4.20 -16.86
C ASN A 66 15.84 -3.44 -15.98
N ARG A 67 17.11 -3.88 -16.02
CA ARG A 67 18.20 -3.25 -15.27
C ARG A 67 18.33 -1.74 -15.52
N ASN A 68 17.99 -1.24 -16.71
CA ASN A 68 18.05 0.19 -17.00
C ASN A 68 16.97 1.01 -16.25
N LYS A 69 15.94 0.36 -15.71
CA LYS A 69 14.84 0.98 -14.97
C LYS A 69 14.83 0.62 -13.48
N ALA A 70 15.70 -0.30 -13.05
CA ALA A 70 15.81 -0.70 -11.65
C ALA A 70 16.54 0.36 -10.83
N LEU A 71 16.22 0.43 -9.54
CA LEU A 71 16.96 1.26 -8.59
C LEU A 71 18.45 0.89 -8.62
N CYS A 72 19.29 1.86 -8.99
CA CYS A 72 20.74 1.74 -8.97
C CYS A 72 21.35 2.78 -8.04
N ALA A 73 22.44 2.40 -7.36
CA ALA A 73 23.30 3.33 -6.67
C ALA A 73 24.56 3.55 -7.52
N GLN A 74 24.93 4.81 -7.75
CA GLN A 74 26.18 5.15 -8.40
C GLN A 74 27.30 5.15 -7.37
N PHE A 75 28.32 4.34 -7.61
CA PHE A 75 29.59 4.35 -6.90
C PHE A 75 30.67 4.99 -7.79
N PRO A 76 31.83 5.40 -7.23
CA PRO A 76 32.89 6.03 -8.01
C PRO A 76 33.38 5.20 -9.22
N ASP A 77 33.27 3.88 -9.16
CA ASP A 77 33.84 2.93 -10.12
C ASP A 77 32.81 2.03 -10.82
N HIS A 78 31.58 1.94 -10.33
CA HIS A 78 30.52 1.13 -10.94
C HIS A 78 29.11 1.57 -10.53
N TYR A 79 28.09 0.98 -11.17
CA TYR A 79 26.71 1.03 -10.69
C TYR A 79 26.35 -0.28 -10.01
N ASP A 80 25.71 -0.20 -8.84
CA ASP A 80 25.16 -1.37 -8.16
C ASP A 80 23.62 -1.35 -8.23
N PHE A 81 23.05 -2.42 -8.78
CA PHE A 81 21.61 -2.58 -8.91
C PHE A 81 21.08 -3.22 -7.63
N ARG A 82 20.19 -2.53 -6.93
CA ARG A 82 19.69 -2.97 -5.62
C ARG A 82 18.55 -4.00 -5.72
N GLN A 83 18.70 -5.00 -6.59
CA GLN A 83 17.70 -6.06 -6.78
C GLN A 83 17.54 -6.98 -5.56
N ASN A 84 18.57 -7.07 -4.69
CA ASN A 84 18.60 -7.96 -3.52
C ASN A 84 18.28 -7.24 -2.19
N MET A 85 17.53 -6.13 -2.24
CA MET A 85 17.15 -5.38 -1.04
C MET A 85 16.20 -6.20 -0.14
N PRO A 86 16.23 -6.04 1.20
CA PRO A 86 15.27 -6.70 2.07
C PRO A 86 13.82 -6.33 1.72
N LYS A 87 12.93 -7.33 1.75
CA LYS A 87 11.51 -7.21 1.37
C LYS A 87 10.77 -6.05 2.05
N HIS A 88 10.94 -5.90 3.37
CA HIS A 88 10.30 -4.82 4.12
C HIS A 88 10.76 -3.42 3.67
N ILE A 89 12.01 -3.25 3.21
CA ILE A 89 12.49 -1.97 2.67
C ILE A 89 11.88 -1.73 1.30
N ILE A 90 11.80 -2.76 0.45
CA ILE A 90 11.11 -2.67 -0.85
C ILE A 90 9.64 -2.28 -0.63
N ALA A 91 8.98 -2.90 0.35
CA ALA A 91 7.60 -2.60 0.71
C ALA A 91 7.44 -1.15 1.17
N LEU A 92 8.33 -0.64 2.04
CA LEU A 92 8.33 0.76 2.44
C LEU A 92 8.45 1.70 1.22
N MET A 93 9.43 1.45 0.34
CA MET A 93 9.64 2.29 -0.84
C MET A 93 8.42 2.28 -1.79
N LYS A 94 7.76 1.12 -1.95
CA LYS A 94 6.51 1.02 -2.70
C LYS A 94 5.37 1.79 -2.04
N LEU A 95 5.22 1.68 -0.71
CA LEU A 95 4.22 2.41 0.07
C LEU A 95 4.41 3.92 -0.01
N GLU A 96 5.64 4.42 -0.01
CA GLU A 96 5.94 5.85 -0.20
C GLU A 96 5.45 6.37 -1.56
N ILE A 97 5.67 5.60 -2.63
CA ILE A 97 5.20 5.94 -3.98
C ILE A 97 3.67 5.91 -4.06
N ILE A 98 3.05 4.87 -3.48
CA ILE A 98 1.58 4.77 -3.43
C ILE A 98 1.01 5.94 -2.65
N SER A 99 1.53 6.21 -1.45
CA SER A 99 1.08 7.32 -0.60
C SER A 99 1.12 8.65 -1.36
N ARG A 100 2.23 8.93 -2.05
CA ARG A 100 2.38 10.10 -2.92
C ARG A 100 1.34 10.15 -4.03
N ALA A 101 1.03 9.02 -4.67
CA ALA A 101 0.02 8.99 -5.71
C ALA A 101 -1.39 9.25 -5.15
N LEU A 102 -1.69 8.77 -3.94
CA LEU A 102 -2.97 8.97 -3.25
C LEU A 102 -3.20 10.42 -2.78
N TRP A 103 -2.12 11.20 -2.59
CA TRP A 103 -2.22 12.64 -2.34
C TRP A 103 -2.87 13.41 -3.51
N GLY A 104 -2.81 12.85 -4.72
CA GLY A 104 -3.33 13.48 -5.92
C GLY A 104 -2.47 14.67 -6.36
N LYS A 105 -3.10 15.70 -6.93
CA LYS A 105 -2.38 16.84 -7.55
C LYS A 105 -2.10 18.01 -6.61
N SER A 106 -2.85 18.13 -5.50
CA SER A 106 -2.97 19.38 -4.75
C SER A 106 -2.51 19.30 -3.30
N PHE A 107 -2.11 18.12 -2.84
CA PHE A 107 -1.75 17.89 -1.45
C PHE A 107 -0.33 17.35 -1.33
N GLU A 108 0.41 17.88 -0.36
CA GLU A 108 1.63 17.29 0.16
C GLU A 108 1.65 17.54 1.68
N PRO A 109 1.99 16.54 2.49
CA PRO A 109 2.06 16.70 3.94
C PRO A 109 3.25 17.60 4.31
N GLU A 110 2.97 18.68 5.05
CA GLU A 110 3.96 19.68 5.44
C GLU A 110 3.98 19.85 6.97
N PRO A 111 5.15 20.15 7.57
CA PRO A 111 5.22 20.46 8.99
C PRO A 111 4.33 21.66 9.34
N ASP A 112 3.55 21.53 10.41
CA ASP A 112 2.75 22.62 10.96
C ASP A 112 3.18 22.89 12.40
N ALA A 113 3.87 24.02 12.60
CA ALA A 113 4.36 24.42 13.91
C ALA A 113 3.24 24.83 14.87
N GLU A 114 2.05 25.19 14.34
CA GLU A 114 0.89 25.61 15.14
C GLU A 114 0.02 24.42 15.56
N GLY A 115 0.21 23.25 14.94
CA GLY A 115 -0.54 22.02 15.27
C GLY A 115 -2.01 22.04 14.81
N ASN A 116 -2.34 22.89 13.84
CA ASN A 116 -3.68 23.05 13.28
C ASN A 116 -4.01 22.00 12.20
N LYS A 117 -2.99 21.37 11.60
CA LYS A 117 -3.14 20.33 10.58
C LYS A 117 -3.22 18.95 11.20
N ILE A 118 -4.24 18.21 10.77
CA ILE A 118 -4.45 16.81 11.13
C ILE A 118 -4.12 15.97 9.92
N TYR A 119 -3.31 14.94 10.13
CA TYR A 119 -2.93 13.97 9.12
C TYR A 119 -3.36 12.58 9.57
N TRP A 120 -3.86 11.79 8.61
CA TRP A 120 -4.42 10.47 8.87
C TRP A 120 -3.45 9.39 8.41
N TYR A 121 -3.27 8.35 9.23
CA TYR A 121 -2.40 7.23 8.91
C TYR A 121 -3.18 5.92 9.00
N PRO A 122 -2.94 4.94 8.10
CA PRO A 122 -3.60 3.64 8.20
C PRO A 122 -3.24 2.94 9.52
N TRP A 123 -4.22 2.64 10.35
CA TRP A 123 -4.00 1.92 11.59
C TRP A 123 -4.28 0.43 11.38
N PHE A 124 -3.46 -0.41 12.01
CA PHE A 124 -3.55 -1.86 11.95
C PHE A 124 -3.64 -2.41 13.37
N ALA A 125 -4.47 -3.44 13.55
CA ALA A 125 -4.61 -4.11 14.84
C ALA A 125 -4.28 -5.59 14.71
N LEU A 126 -3.69 -6.14 15.77
CA LEU A 126 -3.45 -7.56 15.90
C LEU A 126 -4.61 -8.19 16.66
N TYR A 127 -5.19 -9.25 16.08
CA TYR A 127 -6.25 -10.02 16.71
C TYR A 127 -5.89 -11.50 16.72
N THR A 128 -6.33 -12.19 17.76
CA THR A 128 -6.41 -13.64 17.81
C THR A 128 -7.64 -14.13 17.04
N LYS A 129 -7.62 -15.41 16.65
CA LYS A 129 -8.77 -16.03 15.99
C LYS A 129 -10.04 -15.92 16.85
N ASP A 130 -9.94 -16.19 18.15
CA ASP A 130 -11.05 -16.10 19.09
C ASP A 130 -11.62 -14.68 19.21
N GLU A 131 -10.78 -13.64 19.15
CA GLU A 131 -11.24 -12.25 19.15
C GLU A 131 -12.02 -11.93 17.89
N VAL A 132 -11.52 -12.32 16.71
CA VAL A 132 -12.23 -12.12 15.43
C VAL A 132 -13.53 -12.92 15.38
N ASP A 133 -13.53 -14.16 15.87
CA ASP A 133 -14.70 -15.04 15.89
C ASP A 133 -15.83 -14.48 16.79
N ARG A 134 -15.50 -13.66 17.78
CA ARG A 134 -16.46 -12.99 18.68
C ARG A 134 -16.94 -11.62 18.18
N MET A 135 -16.29 -11.04 17.17
CA MET A 135 -16.72 -9.77 16.58
C MET A 135 -17.98 -9.95 15.75
N SER A 136 -18.87 -8.96 15.82
CA SER A 136 -19.99 -8.78 14.87
C SER A 136 -19.49 -8.47 13.46
N ASP A 137 -20.37 -8.64 12.47
CA ASP A 137 -20.07 -8.31 11.08
C ASP A 137 -19.77 -6.81 10.89
N GLU A 138 -20.45 -5.93 11.65
CA GLU A 138 -20.15 -4.50 11.68
C GLU A 138 -18.76 -4.19 12.24
N GLU A 139 -18.36 -4.86 13.33
CA GLU A 139 -17.02 -4.71 13.91
C GLU A 139 -15.94 -5.22 12.97
N ARG A 140 -16.18 -6.33 12.26
CA ARG A 140 -15.25 -6.83 11.24
C ARG A 140 -15.10 -5.88 10.06
N LYS A 141 -16.20 -5.26 9.61
CA LYS A 141 -16.19 -4.27 8.52
C LYS A 141 -15.49 -2.96 8.89
N SER A 142 -15.45 -2.60 10.18
CA SER A 142 -14.78 -1.39 10.66
C SER A 142 -13.26 -1.56 10.80
N LEU A 143 -12.74 -2.79 10.73
CA LEU A 143 -11.31 -3.06 10.75
C LEU A 143 -10.64 -2.45 9.50
N CYS A 144 -9.71 -1.52 9.71
CA CYS A 144 -8.89 -0.96 8.63
C CYS A 144 -7.77 -1.92 8.15
N GLY A 145 -7.56 -3.02 8.88
CA GLY A 145 -6.66 -4.12 8.56
C GLY A 145 -6.38 -4.96 9.81
N ALA A 146 -6.66 -6.26 9.76
CA ALA A 146 -6.35 -7.19 10.83
C ALA A 146 -5.10 -8.00 10.45
N LEU A 147 -4.10 -7.98 11.31
CA LEU A 147 -2.94 -8.87 11.20
C LEU A 147 -3.07 -9.91 12.34
N PHE A 148 -2.84 -11.20 12.08
CA PHE A 148 -2.93 -12.20 13.15
C PHE A 148 -1.65 -12.17 14.00
N GLY A 149 -1.76 -11.85 15.29
CA GLY A 149 -0.56 -11.74 16.14
C GLY A 149 -0.78 -11.34 17.60
N GLY A 150 -1.55 -12.12 18.36
CA GLY A 150 -1.63 -11.99 19.83
C GLY A 150 -2.59 -10.91 20.35
N ASN A 151 -2.68 -10.81 21.68
CA ASN A 151 -3.67 -10.00 22.41
C ASN A 151 -3.28 -8.51 22.47
N ALA A 152 -4.16 -7.61 22.03
CA ALA A 152 -3.98 -6.17 22.07
C ALA A 152 -4.65 -5.55 23.32
N TYR A 153 -3.95 -5.54 24.46
CA TYR A 153 -4.49 -5.04 25.73
C TYR A 153 -4.67 -3.50 25.80
N ASN A 154 -4.04 -2.76 24.88
CA ASN A 154 -4.23 -1.32 24.64
C ASN A 154 -4.22 -1.12 23.12
N GLY A 155 -5.15 -0.33 22.59
CA GLY A 155 -5.31 -0.11 21.14
C GLY A 155 -4.04 0.38 20.42
N ALA A 156 -4.09 0.41 19.09
CA ALA A 156 -2.96 0.84 18.27
C ALA A 156 -2.77 2.37 18.35
N TYR A 157 -1.69 2.82 19.00
CA TYR A 157 -1.20 4.18 18.78
C TYR A 157 -0.69 4.27 17.34
N ALA A 158 -1.45 4.93 16.46
CA ALA A 158 -0.96 5.26 15.13
C ALA A 158 0.14 6.32 15.26
N GLY A 159 1.34 6.01 14.78
CA GLY A 159 2.45 6.95 14.72
C GLY A 159 3.76 6.22 14.41
N PHE A 160 4.65 6.87 13.68
CA PHE A 160 6.06 6.47 13.67
C PHE A 160 6.84 7.54 14.39
N GLY A 161 7.59 7.18 15.44
CA GLY A 161 8.49 8.07 16.20
C GLY A 161 8.49 7.93 17.72
N TYR A 162 8.41 6.72 18.27
CA TYR A 162 8.41 6.52 19.72
C TYR A 162 9.75 5.99 20.22
N LEU A 163 10.54 6.85 20.87
CA LEU A 163 11.68 6.47 21.70
C LEU A 163 11.51 7.14 23.07
N ARG A 164 11.34 6.34 24.13
CA ARG A 164 11.14 6.85 25.50
C ARG A 164 12.48 6.95 26.24
N ALA A 165 13.13 8.10 26.19
CA ALA A 165 14.34 8.38 26.98
C ALA A 165 13.98 9.21 28.22
N ASN A 166 14.06 8.61 29.41
CA ASN A 166 13.81 9.31 30.67
C ASN A 166 15.10 10.00 31.20
N TYR A 167 15.00 11.30 31.49
CA TYR A 167 15.94 12.15 32.25
C TYR A 167 17.36 12.42 31.67
N ARG A 168 17.46 13.23 30.61
CA ARG A 168 18.41 14.37 30.56
C ARG A 168 18.07 15.39 29.44
N SER A 169 17.79 16.63 29.85
CA SER A 169 17.68 17.89 29.08
C SER A 169 16.88 17.91 27.76
N SER A 170 15.54 17.90 27.89
CA SER A 170 14.47 18.16 26.91
C SER A 170 13.84 16.95 26.20
N PHE A 171 12.50 16.99 26.09
CA PHE A 171 11.66 16.02 25.40
C PHE A 171 11.87 16.14 23.89
N SER A 172 12.39 15.10 23.23
CA SER A 172 12.52 15.06 21.77
C SER A 172 11.77 13.85 21.21
N TYR A 173 10.69 14.11 20.47
CA TYR A 173 9.91 13.13 19.72
C TYR A 173 10.30 13.23 18.24
N ALA A 174 10.68 12.13 17.58
CA ALA A 174 11.11 12.17 16.18
C ALA A 174 10.25 11.22 15.33
N HIS A 175 9.27 11.79 14.61
CA HIS A 175 8.25 11.04 13.90
C HIS A 175 8.50 10.92 12.38
N ILE A 176 8.82 9.71 11.86
CA ILE A 176 9.01 9.45 10.42
C ILE A 176 7.67 9.03 9.78
N VAL A 177 6.69 9.94 9.65
CA VAL A 177 5.34 9.53 9.16
C VAL A 177 4.79 10.37 8.01
N PHE A 178 5.24 11.61 7.81
CA PHE A 178 4.62 12.51 6.84
C PHE A 178 4.42 11.85 5.47
N ARG A 179 5.45 11.15 4.96
CA ARG A 179 5.42 10.42 3.68
C ARG A 179 4.36 9.32 3.54
N LEU A 180 3.82 8.77 4.63
CA LEU A 180 2.78 7.73 4.61
C LEU A 180 1.41 8.22 5.11
N CYS A 181 1.32 9.49 5.51
CA CYS A 181 0.08 10.11 5.93
C CYS A 181 -0.80 10.51 4.74
N GLN A 182 -2.10 10.64 4.98
CA GLN A 182 -3.13 11.08 4.05
C GLN A 182 -3.88 12.29 4.63
N GLU A 183 -4.48 13.09 3.76
CA GLU A 183 -5.21 14.31 4.15
C GLU A 183 -6.59 14.01 4.76
N THR A 184 -7.18 12.83 4.49
CA THR A 184 -8.47 12.41 5.06
C THR A 184 -8.43 11.00 5.64
N GLU A 185 -9.35 10.73 6.57
CA GLU A 185 -9.54 9.42 7.18
C GLU A 185 -9.91 8.36 6.11
N GLU A 186 -10.75 8.71 5.14
CA GLU A 186 -11.18 7.79 4.08
C GLU A 186 -10.02 7.38 3.17
N LYS A 187 -9.12 8.31 2.85
CA LYS A 187 -7.90 8.01 2.07
C LYS A 187 -6.96 7.12 2.89
N ALA A 188 -6.76 7.39 4.17
CA ALA A 188 -5.96 6.52 5.04
C ALA A 188 -6.56 5.11 5.15
N ALA A 189 -7.88 4.99 5.33
CA ALA A 189 -8.58 3.71 5.38
C ALA A 189 -8.53 2.95 4.04
N TYR A 190 -8.57 3.66 2.91
CA TYR A 190 -8.35 3.06 1.60
C TYR A 190 -6.91 2.58 1.45
N PHE A 191 -5.93 3.42 1.80
CA PHE A 191 -4.51 3.10 1.70
C PHE A 191 -4.14 1.86 2.54
N GLY A 192 -4.70 1.72 3.74
CA GLY A 192 -4.52 0.53 4.58
C GLY A 192 -5.14 -0.72 3.99
N ARG A 193 -6.42 -0.64 3.58
CA ARG A 193 -7.18 -1.82 3.12
C ARG A 193 -6.75 -2.30 1.73
N GLN A 194 -6.59 -1.38 0.78
CA GLN A 194 -6.25 -1.73 -0.60
C GLN A 194 -4.85 -2.35 -0.71
N PHE A 195 -3.92 -1.92 0.13
CA PHE A 195 -2.52 -2.33 0.10
C PHE A 195 -2.11 -3.15 1.33
N ILE A 196 -3.06 -3.85 1.95
CA ILE A 196 -2.86 -4.54 3.23
C ILE A 196 -1.73 -5.57 3.19
N GLU A 197 -1.55 -6.26 2.06
CA GLU A 197 -0.46 -7.23 1.88
C GLU A 197 0.92 -6.56 1.86
N LEU A 198 1.00 -5.38 1.24
CA LEU A 198 2.23 -4.60 1.19
C LEU A 198 2.54 -3.98 2.55
N TRP A 199 1.51 -3.51 3.26
CA TRP A 199 1.61 -3.09 4.66
C TRP A 199 2.05 -4.24 5.56
N ALA A 200 1.53 -5.45 5.35
CA ALA A 200 1.98 -6.63 6.06
C ALA A 200 3.44 -6.95 5.75
N GLU A 201 3.89 -6.88 4.50
CA GLU A 201 5.31 -7.10 4.16
C GLU A 201 6.24 -6.05 4.78
N TYR A 202 5.79 -4.79 4.86
CA TYR A 202 6.52 -3.71 5.53
C TYR A 202 6.59 -3.92 7.05
N LEU A 203 5.47 -4.30 7.69
CA LEU A 203 5.36 -4.45 9.15
C LEU A 203 5.83 -5.83 9.64
N ALA A 204 5.83 -6.85 8.79
CA ALA A 204 6.12 -8.21 9.20
C ALA A 204 7.61 -8.42 9.45
N TYR A 205 7.91 -8.87 10.66
CA TYR A 205 9.18 -9.49 11.01
C TYR A 205 8.92 -10.95 11.40
N GLY A 206 9.02 -11.86 10.43
CA GLY A 206 9.00 -13.31 10.70
C GLY A 206 7.64 -14.02 10.69
N PHE A 207 6.55 -13.39 10.22
CA PHE A 207 5.27 -14.06 9.98
C PHE A 207 4.83 -13.96 8.51
N LYS A 208 3.98 -14.89 8.07
CA LYS A 208 3.43 -14.92 6.71
C LYS A 208 1.94 -14.54 6.76
N VAL A 209 1.49 -13.71 5.82
CA VAL A 209 0.06 -13.50 5.57
C VAL A 209 -0.47 -14.75 4.88
N THR A 210 -1.54 -15.34 5.42
CA THR A 210 -2.09 -16.60 4.91
C THR A 210 -3.43 -16.42 4.20
N GLU A 211 -4.35 -15.62 4.75
CA GLU A 211 -5.73 -15.47 4.25
C GLU A 211 -6.28 -14.07 4.51
N HIS A 212 -7.21 -13.62 3.66
CA HIS A 212 -8.01 -12.40 3.86
C HIS A 212 -9.28 -12.73 4.62
N LEU A 213 -9.64 -11.93 5.63
CA LEU A 213 -10.97 -11.99 6.23
C LEU A 213 -12.01 -11.57 5.18
N LYS A 214 -13.07 -12.37 5.03
CA LYS A 214 -14.17 -12.10 4.10
C LYS A 214 -15.18 -11.13 4.67
#